data_AF-A0AAE9XGM7-F1
#
_entry.id   AF-A0AAE9XGM7-F1
#
_cell.length_a   1.000
_cell.length_b   1.000
_cell.length_c   1.000
_cell.angle_alpha   90.00
_cell.angle_beta   90.00
_cell.angle_gamma   90.00
#
_symmetry.space_group_name_H-M   'P 1'
#
loop_
_entity.id
_entity.type
_entity.pdbx_description
1 polymer ?
#
loop_
_entity_poly.entity_id
_entity_poly.type
_entity_poly.pdbx_seq_one_letter_code
_entity_poly.pdbx_strand_id
1 'polypeptide(L)'
;MDKQQEFKNITTKMSELYSKKNHDYGDAFSQTFAELGIISAITRISDKTNRLKSLATKDQRVDDEKIEDTLMDLANYAVMTLIELRDNDDKQPIETVTAYSDGGPVFSTELLTKPIAGVYKGKVYKGRWNLLKDLKHDGFEWFARDENSELYAFKGIPKKYKNIEFWDTGANDYSLIKKDNFPQIKWTDNEPTSIESTFNHYYVKGR
;
A
#
# COMPACT_ATOMS: atom_id res chain seq x y z
N MET A 1 -0.29 26.54 -26.68
CA MET A 1 0.10 25.27 -26.04
C MET A 1 -1.06 24.81 -25.19
N ASP A 2 -1.50 23.57 -25.33
CA ASP A 2 -2.53 22.98 -24.48
C ASP A 2 -2.00 22.84 -23.04
N LYS A 3 -2.77 23.28 -22.03
CA LYS A 3 -2.38 23.23 -20.62
C LYS A 3 -2.14 21.80 -20.14
N GLN A 4 -2.85 20.83 -20.72
CA GLN A 4 -2.66 19.42 -20.38
C GLN A 4 -1.30 18.92 -20.87
N GLN A 5 -0.89 19.31 -22.08
CA GLN A 5 0.44 18.99 -22.61
C GLN A 5 1.55 19.62 -21.76
N GLU A 6 1.37 20.87 -21.32
CA GLU A 6 2.36 21.56 -20.47
C GLU A 6 2.48 20.89 -19.09
N PHE A 7 1.35 20.53 -18.47
CA PHE A 7 1.34 19.78 -17.22
C PHE A 7 2.12 18.47 -17.36
N LYS A 8 1.89 17.72 -18.44
CA LYS A 8 2.59 16.48 -18.72
C LYS A 8 4.11 16.71 -18.83
N ASN A 9 4.53 17.73 -19.57
CA ASN A 9 5.94 18.09 -19.72
C ASN A 9 6.59 18.42 -18.36
N ILE A 10 5.92 19.22 -17.52
CA ILE A 10 6.40 19.57 -16.18
C ILE A 10 6.55 18.32 -15.31
N THR A 11 5.55 17.43 -15.30
CA THR A 11 5.62 16.19 -14.51
C THR A 11 6.73 15.24 -14.97
N THR A 12 7.00 15.17 -16.28
CA THR A 12 8.14 14.41 -16.83
C THR A 12 9.46 14.98 -16.32
N LYS A 13 9.63 16.31 -16.41
CA LYS A 13 10.84 17.01 -15.92
C LYS A 13 11.03 16.82 -14.41
N MET A 14 9.95 16.86 -13.63
CA MET A 14 9.98 16.55 -12.20
C MET A 14 10.49 15.14 -11.92
N SER A 15 10.00 14.15 -12.67
CA SER A 15 10.41 12.74 -12.54
C SER A 15 11.90 12.54 -12.88
N GLU A 16 12.38 13.17 -13.95
CA GLU A 16 13.79 13.16 -14.32
C GLU A 16 14.67 13.82 -13.26
N LEU A 17 14.24 14.96 -12.72
CA LEU A 17 14.93 15.66 -11.63
C LEU A 17 15.01 14.80 -10.38
N TYR A 18 13.91 14.13 -10.02
CA TYR A 18 13.88 13.18 -8.91
C TYR A 18 14.87 12.04 -9.16
N SER A 19 14.83 11.40 -10.34
CA SER A 19 15.74 10.30 -10.69
C SER A 19 17.20 10.71 -10.58
N LYS A 20 17.56 11.89 -11.10
CA LYS A 20 18.91 12.45 -10.99
C LYS A 20 19.32 12.68 -9.53
N LYS A 21 18.47 13.33 -8.74
CA LYS A 21 18.77 13.58 -7.32
C LYS A 21 18.87 12.29 -6.51
N ASN A 22 18.01 11.31 -6.78
CA ASN A 22 18.06 10.02 -6.10
C ASN A 22 19.33 9.23 -6.45
N HIS A 23 19.83 9.36 -7.68
CA HIS A 23 21.15 8.83 -8.05
C HIS A 23 22.29 9.52 -7.30
N ASP A 24 22.23 10.86 -7.17
CA ASP A 24 23.31 11.65 -6.56
C ASP A 24 23.35 11.53 -5.02
N TYR A 25 22.19 11.40 -4.36
CA TYR A 25 22.07 11.38 -2.90
C TYR A 25 21.70 10.00 -2.33
N GLY A 26 21.47 9.00 -3.19
CA GLY A 26 20.93 7.71 -2.79
C GLY A 26 19.55 7.84 -2.12
N ASP A 27 19.22 6.82 -1.33
CA ASP A 27 17.92 6.69 -0.64
C ASP A 27 17.81 7.56 0.64
N ALA A 28 18.47 8.73 0.67
CA ALA A 28 18.63 9.55 1.87
C ALA A 28 17.30 10.07 2.43
N PHE A 29 16.34 10.41 1.56
CA PHE A 29 15.02 10.84 2.01
C PHE A 29 14.28 9.70 2.72
N SER A 30 14.29 8.51 2.13
CA SER A 30 13.65 7.30 2.65
C SER A 30 14.26 6.86 3.98
N GLN A 31 15.58 6.95 4.13
CA GLN A 31 16.27 6.71 5.40
C GLN A 31 15.81 7.71 6.48
N THR A 32 15.81 9.00 6.16
CA THR A 32 15.38 10.04 7.11
C THR A 32 13.89 9.90 7.45
N PHE A 33 13.07 9.49 6.48
CA PHE A 33 11.66 9.21 6.68
C PHE A 33 11.44 7.99 7.57
N ALA A 34 12.25 6.94 7.43
CA ALA A 34 12.19 5.78 8.32
C ALA A 34 12.54 6.15 9.79
N GLU A 35 13.46 7.09 9.99
CA GLU A 35 13.89 7.53 11.33
C GLU A 35 12.89 8.50 11.99
N LEU A 36 12.38 9.48 11.24
CA LEU A 36 11.60 10.60 11.79
C LEU A 36 10.14 10.61 11.33
N GLY A 37 9.74 9.68 10.47
CA GLY A 37 8.42 9.62 9.87
C GLY A 37 8.06 10.88 9.08
N ILE A 38 6.77 11.21 9.08
CA ILE A 38 6.20 12.37 8.37
C ILE A 38 6.83 13.72 8.77
N ILE A 39 7.46 13.82 9.94
CA ILE A 39 8.13 15.05 10.41
C ILE A 39 9.31 15.41 9.50
N SER A 40 10.04 14.41 8.99
CA SER A 40 11.13 14.63 8.02
C SER A 40 10.62 15.35 6.76
N ALA A 41 9.51 14.87 6.20
CA ALA A 41 8.86 15.42 5.03
C ALA A 41 8.35 16.85 5.27
N ILE A 42 7.65 17.07 6.40
CA ILE A 42 7.14 18.39 6.79
C ILE A 42 8.30 19.40 6.88
N THR A 43 9.43 18.99 7.44
CA THR A 43 10.62 19.86 7.57
C THR A 43 11.13 20.28 6.20
N ARG A 44 11.34 19.33 5.29
CA ARG A 44 11.84 19.62 3.92
C ARG A 44 10.88 20.50 3.11
N ILE A 45 9.58 20.23 3.21
CA ILE A 45 8.53 21.03 2.57
C ILE A 45 8.51 22.45 3.15
N SER A 46 8.68 22.58 4.47
CA SER A 46 8.73 23.88 5.15
C SER A 46 9.93 24.70 4.70
N ASP A 47 11.11 24.10 4.60
CA ASP A 47 12.33 24.76 4.12
C ASP A 47 12.14 25.32 2.71
N LYS A 48 11.57 24.50 1.80
CA LYS A 48 11.32 24.92 0.41
C LYS A 48 10.21 25.96 0.32
N THR A 49 9.19 25.90 1.18
CA THR A 49 8.14 26.91 1.27
C THR A 49 8.69 28.24 1.75
N ASN A 50 9.56 28.24 2.77
CA ASN A 50 10.20 29.45 3.27
C ASN A 50 11.13 30.08 2.22
N ARG A 51 11.81 29.24 1.43
CA ARG A 51 12.58 29.72 0.28
C ARG A 51 11.70 30.37 -0.78
N LEU A 52 10.59 29.74 -1.16
CA LEU A 52 9.64 30.30 -2.11
C LEU A 52 9.15 31.68 -1.65
N LYS A 53 8.82 31.82 -0.36
CA LYS A 53 8.47 33.13 0.23
C LYS A 53 9.60 34.14 0.06
N SER A 54 10.85 33.77 0.40
CA SER A 54 11.99 34.68 0.25
C SER A 54 12.19 35.13 -1.20
N LEU A 55 12.10 34.20 -2.17
CA LEU A 55 12.25 34.50 -3.60
C LEU A 55 11.11 35.38 -4.13
N ALA A 56 9.89 35.23 -3.60
CA ALA A 56 8.75 36.06 -4.00
C ALA A 56 8.80 37.50 -3.45
N THR A 57 9.56 37.72 -2.37
CA THR A 57 9.63 39.02 -1.67
C THR A 57 10.89 39.85 -1.96
N LYS A 58 11.90 39.27 -2.63
CA LYS A 58 13.18 39.92 -2.92
C LYS A 58 13.35 40.09 -4.43
N ASP A 59 14.07 41.12 -4.85
CA ASP A 59 14.55 41.21 -6.23
C ASP A 59 15.46 40.01 -6.51
N GLN A 60 14.98 39.11 -7.37
CA GLN A 60 15.70 37.90 -7.77
C GLN A 60 17.04 38.26 -8.39
N ARG A 61 18.15 37.77 -7.82
CA ARG A 61 19.48 37.90 -8.44
C ARG A 61 19.68 36.76 -9.43
N VAL A 62 20.53 36.98 -10.44
CA VAL A 62 20.78 36.02 -11.53
C VAL A 62 21.28 34.66 -11.04
N ASP A 63 21.97 34.63 -9.90
CA ASP A 63 22.53 33.41 -9.28
C ASP A 63 21.59 32.72 -8.28
N ASP A 64 20.40 33.29 -8.02
CA ASP A 64 19.42 32.66 -7.14
C ASP A 64 18.68 31.52 -7.87
N GLU A 65 18.53 30.37 -7.19
CA GLU A 65 17.68 29.27 -7.67
C GLU A 65 16.27 29.77 -8.02
N LYS A 66 15.73 29.32 -9.15
CA LYS A 66 14.51 29.89 -9.70
C LYS A 66 13.28 29.47 -8.87
N ILE A 67 12.24 30.31 -8.93
CA ILE A 67 10.92 29.98 -8.36
C ILE A 67 10.40 28.65 -8.93
N GLU A 68 10.58 28.42 -10.23
CA GLU A 68 10.20 27.17 -10.90
C GLU A 68 10.88 25.95 -10.26
N ASP A 69 12.20 26.02 -10.02
CA ASP A 69 12.96 24.92 -9.41
C ASP A 69 12.49 24.65 -7.97
N THR A 70 12.20 25.72 -7.21
CA THR A 70 11.66 25.59 -5.85
C THR A 70 10.27 24.96 -5.83
N LEU A 71 9.41 25.29 -6.80
CA LEU A 71 8.07 24.70 -6.95
C LEU A 71 8.16 23.23 -7.36
N MET A 72 9.06 22.87 -8.29
CA MET A 72 9.30 21.48 -8.68
C MET A 72 9.81 20.66 -7.49
N ASP A 73 10.69 21.22 -6.66
CA ASP A 73 11.18 20.56 -5.45
C ASP A 73 10.09 20.33 -4.41
N LEU A 74 9.21 21.31 -4.19
CA LEU A 74 8.04 21.16 -3.32
C LEU A 74 7.15 20.01 -3.78
N ALA A 75 6.85 19.97 -5.08
CA ALA A 75 6.04 18.91 -5.66
C ALA A 75 6.72 17.53 -5.54
N ASN A 76 8.03 17.45 -5.79
CA ASN A 76 8.80 16.22 -5.62
C ASN A 76 8.80 15.74 -4.15
N TYR A 77 9.00 16.63 -3.17
CA TYR A 77 8.91 16.23 -1.76
C TYR A 77 7.52 15.72 -1.38
N ALA A 78 6.46 16.34 -1.89
CA ALA A 78 5.10 15.85 -1.67
C ALA A 78 4.91 14.44 -2.27
N VAL A 79 5.38 14.21 -3.50
CA VAL A 79 5.31 12.89 -4.16
C VAL A 79 6.15 11.84 -3.43
N MET A 80 7.39 12.16 -3.05
CA MET A 80 8.26 11.26 -2.28
C MET A 80 7.64 10.88 -0.94
N THR A 81 7.01 11.86 -0.26
CA THR A 81 6.27 11.60 0.99
C THR A 81 5.12 10.63 0.77
N LEU A 82 4.36 10.78 -0.32
CA LEU A 82 3.29 9.84 -0.66
C LEU A 82 3.83 8.44 -0.94
N ILE A 83 4.98 8.32 -1.63
CA ILE A 83 5.65 7.04 -1.86
C ILE A 83 6.00 6.40 -0.51
N GLU A 84 6.64 7.12 0.40
CA GLU A 84 7.01 6.59 1.72
C GLU A 84 5.81 6.23 2.59
N LEU A 85 4.73 7.01 2.55
CA LEU A 85 3.50 6.70 3.27
C LEU A 85 2.84 5.43 2.73
N ARG A 86 2.83 5.26 1.40
CA ARG A 86 2.32 4.04 0.74
C ARG A 86 3.19 2.84 1.10
N ASP A 87 4.51 3.00 1.02
CA ASP A 87 5.48 1.98 1.40
C ASP A 87 5.38 1.61 2.88
N ASN A 88 5.10 2.56 3.78
CA ASN A 88 4.96 2.28 5.22
C ASN A 88 3.62 1.64 5.59
N ASP A 89 2.52 2.00 4.92
CA ASP A 89 1.26 1.23 4.97
C ASP A 89 1.48 -0.21 4.46
N ASP A 90 2.38 -0.38 3.49
CA ASP A 90 2.83 -1.67 2.96
C ASP A 90 3.98 -2.33 3.76
N LYS A 91 4.54 -1.71 4.80
CA LYS A 91 5.59 -2.33 5.66
C LYS A 91 5.02 -2.88 6.98
N GLN A 92 3.76 -2.61 7.29
CA GLN A 92 3.09 -3.23 8.44
C GLN A 92 2.92 -4.74 8.20
N PRO A 93 3.42 -5.61 9.09
CA PRO A 93 3.23 -7.05 8.95
C PRO A 93 1.75 -7.40 8.99
N ILE A 94 1.35 -8.22 8.04
CA ILE A 94 -0.03 -8.65 7.77
C ILE A 94 -0.05 -10.10 8.18
N GLU A 95 -0.82 -10.49 9.21
CA GLU A 95 -0.83 -11.89 9.67
C GLU A 95 -1.62 -12.78 8.67
N THR A 96 -1.43 -14.10 8.62
CA THR A 96 -2.30 -15.08 7.92
C THR A 96 -2.06 -16.45 8.54
N VAL A 97 -3.05 -17.33 8.48
CA VAL A 97 -2.98 -18.71 8.97
C VAL A 97 -3.26 -19.66 7.80
N THR A 98 -2.33 -20.57 7.48
CA THR A 98 -2.57 -21.64 6.50
C THR A 98 -3.32 -22.80 7.16
N ALA A 99 -4.47 -23.18 6.62
CA ALA A 99 -5.11 -24.47 6.92
C ALA A 99 -4.72 -25.49 5.84
N TYR A 100 -4.24 -26.66 6.24
CA TYR A 100 -4.05 -27.82 5.35
C TYR A 100 -5.30 -28.72 5.39
N SER A 101 -5.55 -29.38 4.25
CA SER A 101 -6.75 -30.11 3.82
C SER A 101 -7.06 -31.42 4.56
N ASP A 102 -6.56 -31.64 5.78
CA ASP A 102 -6.39 -32.99 6.31
C ASP A 102 -7.14 -33.23 7.64
N GLY A 103 -8.22 -32.47 7.92
CA GLY A 103 -9.27 -32.93 8.85
C GLY A 103 -9.56 -32.10 10.12
N GLY A 104 -9.50 -30.77 10.07
CA GLY A 104 -10.12 -29.88 11.07
C GLY A 104 -9.15 -29.00 11.87
N PRO A 105 -9.67 -28.00 12.61
CA PRO A 105 -8.85 -26.98 13.27
C PRO A 105 -8.17 -27.54 14.52
N VAL A 106 -6.84 -27.59 14.52
CA VAL A 106 -6.04 -27.91 15.72
C VAL A 106 -5.23 -26.67 16.11
N PHE A 107 -5.55 -26.07 17.25
CA PHE A 107 -4.77 -25.00 17.86
C PHE A 107 -3.61 -25.61 18.66
N SER A 108 -2.37 -25.32 18.29
CA SER A 108 -1.21 -25.56 19.17
C SER A 108 -0.79 -24.25 19.84
N THR A 109 -0.94 -24.22 21.15
CA THR A 109 -0.43 -23.15 22.02
C THR A 109 1.03 -23.41 22.33
N GLU A 110 1.92 -22.56 21.83
CA GLU A 110 3.06 -21.93 22.53
C GLU A 110 4.19 -21.56 21.56
N LEU A 111 4.51 -20.24 21.48
CA LEU A 111 5.84 -19.70 21.78
C LEU A 111 5.87 -18.16 21.64
N LEU A 112 6.13 -17.51 22.78
CA LEU A 112 7.00 -16.35 23.05
C LEU A 112 6.88 -15.04 22.23
N THR A 113 6.35 -14.03 22.91
CA THR A 113 6.81 -12.61 22.95
C THR A 113 7.38 -11.97 21.67
N LYS A 114 6.50 -11.25 20.92
CA LYS A 114 6.74 -10.20 19.89
C LYS A 114 7.33 -10.63 18.52
N PRO A 115 6.98 -9.92 17.43
CA PRO A 115 5.67 -9.56 16.88
C PRO A 115 5.29 -10.54 15.74
N ILE A 116 4.02 -10.91 15.61
CA ILE A 116 3.61 -11.98 14.69
C ILE A 116 3.43 -11.40 13.28
N ALA A 117 4.17 -11.95 12.30
CA ALA A 117 4.06 -11.68 10.87
C ALA A 117 3.19 -12.75 10.20
N GLY A 118 2.53 -12.45 9.08
CA GLY A 118 1.65 -13.43 8.43
C GLY A 118 2.27 -14.24 7.37
N VAL A 119 1.74 -15.45 7.30
CA VAL A 119 2.33 -16.59 6.67
C VAL A 119 1.28 -17.20 5.75
N TYR A 120 1.28 -16.85 4.46
CA TYR A 120 0.50 -17.57 3.44
C TYR A 120 1.51 -18.44 2.68
N LYS A 121 1.26 -19.75 2.62
CA LYS A 121 2.23 -20.76 2.16
C LYS A 121 3.61 -20.65 2.85
N GLY A 122 3.66 -20.28 4.13
CA GLY A 122 4.95 -20.10 4.80
C GLY A 122 5.65 -18.76 4.52
N LYS A 123 5.12 -17.90 3.64
CA LYS A 123 5.78 -16.65 3.21
C LYS A 123 5.30 -15.43 3.99
N VAL A 124 6.27 -14.60 4.40
CA VAL A 124 6.03 -13.29 5.01
C VAL A 124 5.88 -12.22 3.93
N TYR A 125 4.77 -11.51 3.94
CA TYR A 125 4.47 -10.44 3.00
C TYR A 125 4.74 -9.07 3.62
N LYS A 126 5.47 -8.23 2.88
CA LYS A 126 5.58 -6.79 3.15
C LYS A 126 4.39 -6.10 2.49
N GLY A 127 3.25 -5.99 3.17
CA GLY A 127 2.15 -5.15 2.70
C GLY A 127 1.04 -5.88 1.97
N ARG A 128 -0.16 -5.26 1.98
CA ARG A 128 -1.41 -5.90 1.52
C ARG A 128 -1.36 -6.10 0.01
N TRP A 129 -0.67 -5.20 -0.68
CA TRP A 129 -0.48 -5.27 -2.11
C TRP A 129 0.35 -6.48 -2.55
N ASN A 130 1.45 -6.80 -1.85
CA ASN A 130 2.27 -7.96 -2.19
C ASN A 130 1.51 -9.27 -1.93
N LEU A 131 0.72 -9.35 -0.86
CA LEU A 131 -0.19 -10.47 -0.63
C LEU A 131 -1.22 -10.60 -1.76
N LEU A 132 -1.88 -9.50 -2.17
CA LEU A 132 -2.87 -9.50 -3.25
C LEU A 132 -2.28 -9.96 -4.59
N LYS A 133 -1.04 -9.56 -4.89
CA LYS A 133 -0.32 -10.00 -6.10
C LYS A 133 -0.09 -11.50 -6.12
N ASP A 134 0.41 -12.06 -5.03
CA ASP A 134 0.68 -13.49 -4.93
C ASP A 134 -0.62 -14.31 -4.94
N LEU A 135 -1.66 -13.85 -4.25
CA LEU A 135 -2.99 -14.48 -4.30
C LEU A 135 -3.52 -14.53 -5.74
N LYS A 136 -3.43 -13.42 -6.48
CA LYS A 136 -3.87 -13.34 -7.88
C LYS A 136 -3.02 -14.24 -8.78
N HIS A 137 -1.70 -14.26 -8.59
CA HIS A 137 -0.79 -15.18 -9.30
C HIS A 137 -1.15 -16.65 -9.05
N ASP A 138 -1.56 -16.99 -7.82
CA ASP A 138 -1.99 -18.33 -7.43
C ASP A 138 -3.43 -18.70 -7.86
N GLY A 139 -4.12 -17.77 -8.54
CA GLY A 139 -5.45 -17.95 -9.11
C GLY A 139 -6.61 -17.67 -8.15
N PHE A 140 -6.37 -16.99 -7.04
CA PHE A 140 -7.45 -16.51 -6.17
C PHE A 140 -8.09 -15.25 -6.78
N GLU A 141 -9.41 -15.18 -6.75
CA GLU A 141 -10.18 -14.10 -7.36
C GLU A 141 -11.20 -13.44 -6.42
N TRP A 142 -11.55 -14.09 -5.31
CA TRP A 142 -12.63 -13.65 -4.42
C TRP A 142 -12.23 -13.68 -2.95
N PHE A 143 -12.79 -12.78 -2.17
CA PHE A 143 -12.75 -12.76 -0.71
C PHE A 143 -14.16 -12.89 -0.13
N ALA A 144 -14.29 -13.60 0.97
CA ALA A 144 -15.50 -13.57 1.78
C ALA A 144 -15.16 -13.71 3.27
N ARG A 145 -16.09 -13.27 4.12
CA ARG A 145 -16.03 -13.53 5.56
C ARG A 145 -17.14 -14.46 6.00
N ASP A 146 -16.83 -15.30 6.97
CA ASP A 146 -17.84 -16.06 7.71
C ASP A 146 -18.47 -15.21 8.83
N GLU A 147 -19.38 -15.82 9.59
CA GLU A 147 -20.01 -15.21 10.77
C GLU A 147 -19.04 -14.80 11.88
N ASN A 148 -17.93 -15.52 12.02
CA ASN A 148 -16.89 -15.26 13.01
C ASN A 148 -15.95 -14.13 12.57
N SER A 149 -16.24 -13.51 11.43
CA SER A 149 -15.42 -12.50 10.78
C SER A 149 -14.05 -13.02 10.36
N GLU A 150 -13.86 -14.32 10.22
CA GLU A 150 -12.68 -14.91 9.58
C GLU A 150 -12.72 -14.62 8.09
N LEU A 151 -11.55 -14.43 7.48
CA LEU A 151 -11.42 -13.96 6.10
C LEU A 151 -10.83 -15.06 5.22
N TYR A 152 -11.49 -15.33 4.10
CA TYR A 152 -11.09 -16.40 3.18
C TYR A 152 -10.88 -15.82 1.78
N ALA A 153 -9.86 -16.33 1.09
CA ALA A 153 -9.66 -16.14 -0.34
C ALA A 153 -10.15 -17.39 -1.10
N PHE A 154 -10.82 -17.23 -2.23
CA PHE A 154 -11.35 -18.30 -3.08
C PHE A 154 -10.90 -18.13 -4.53
N LYS A 155 -10.69 -19.24 -5.24
CA LYS A 155 -10.41 -19.21 -6.69
C LYS A 155 -11.68 -19.04 -7.51
N GLY A 156 -12.75 -19.76 -7.16
CA GLY A 156 -14.09 -19.55 -7.70
C GLY A 156 -14.91 -18.49 -6.94
N ILE A 157 -16.05 -18.09 -7.51
CA ILE A 157 -17.05 -17.26 -6.81
C ILE A 157 -17.72 -18.13 -5.74
N PRO A 158 -17.50 -17.87 -4.43
CA PRO A 158 -18.13 -18.68 -3.40
C PRO A 158 -19.61 -18.33 -3.26
N LYS A 159 -20.41 -19.30 -2.82
CA LYS A 159 -21.82 -19.13 -2.46
C LYS A 159 -21.99 -19.27 -0.96
N LYS A 160 -22.89 -18.48 -0.39
CA LYS A 160 -23.24 -18.52 1.03
C LYS A 160 -24.18 -19.68 1.31
N TYR A 161 -23.79 -20.56 2.21
CA TYR A 161 -24.65 -21.65 2.68
C TYR A 161 -25.24 -21.26 4.03
N LYS A 162 -26.54 -20.92 4.04
CA LYS A 162 -27.27 -20.42 5.23
C LYS A 162 -27.25 -21.39 6.42
N ASN A 163 -26.99 -22.67 6.17
CA ASN A 163 -27.14 -23.73 7.16
C ASN A 163 -25.85 -23.93 7.99
N ILE A 164 -24.72 -23.42 7.50
CA ILE A 164 -23.38 -23.63 8.08
C ILE A 164 -22.60 -22.30 8.19
N GLU A 165 -23.28 -21.17 7.97
CA GLU A 165 -22.74 -19.81 8.10
C GLU A 165 -21.38 -19.57 7.39
N PHE A 166 -21.15 -20.32 6.31
CA PHE A 166 -19.89 -20.40 5.59
C PHE A 166 -20.08 -20.16 4.07
N TRP A 167 -18.97 -19.76 3.43
CA TRP A 167 -18.87 -19.52 1.99
C TRP A 167 -18.08 -20.63 1.33
N ASP A 168 -18.63 -21.26 0.29
CA ASP A 168 -17.95 -22.34 -0.41
C ASP A 168 -18.18 -22.25 -1.93
N THR A 169 -17.19 -22.65 -2.72
CA THR A 169 -17.29 -22.79 -4.18
C THR A 169 -17.78 -24.17 -4.59
N GLY A 170 -17.84 -25.13 -3.65
CA GLY A 170 -18.05 -26.55 -3.92
C GLY A 170 -16.77 -27.27 -4.33
N ALA A 171 -15.63 -26.57 -4.27
CA ALA A 171 -14.29 -27.10 -4.43
C ALA A 171 -13.44 -26.72 -3.21
N ASN A 172 -12.48 -27.57 -2.83
CA ASN A 172 -11.54 -27.25 -1.76
C ASN A 172 -10.47 -26.24 -2.24
N ASP A 173 -10.91 -25.07 -2.74
CA ASP A 173 -10.11 -24.07 -3.46
C ASP A 173 -9.97 -22.75 -2.70
N TYR A 174 -10.16 -22.79 -1.38
CA TYR A 174 -10.08 -21.62 -0.51
C TYR A 174 -8.82 -21.60 0.36
N SER A 175 -8.50 -20.44 0.91
CA SER A 175 -7.41 -20.25 1.87
C SER A 175 -7.79 -19.23 2.91
N LEU A 176 -7.53 -19.54 4.18
CA LEU A 176 -7.73 -18.62 5.29
C LEU A 176 -6.66 -17.52 5.27
N ILE A 177 -7.10 -16.29 5.47
CA ILE A 177 -6.30 -15.06 5.48
C ILE A 177 -6.61 -14.39 6.83
N LYS A 178 -5.63 -13.75 7.48
CA LYS A 178 -5.94 -13.08 8.75
C LYS A 178 -6.96 -11.98 8.51
N LYS A 179 -7.95 -11.95 9.38
CA LYS A 179 -9.03 -10.98 9.33
C LYS A 179 -8.59 -9.51 9.30
N ASP A 180 -7.45 -9.14 9.89
CA ASP A 180 -7.03 -7.72 9.90
C ASP A 180 -6.46 -7.23 8.55
N ASN A 181 -6.29 -8.13 7.57
CA ASN A 181 -5.69 -7.77 6.29
C ASN A 181 -6.64 -6.94 5.43
N PHE A 182 -7.94 -7.19 5.49
CA PHE A 182 -8.91 -6.43 4.70
C PHE A 182 -10.13 -6.07 5.57
N PRO A 183 -9.98 -5.15 6.55
CA PRO A 183 -11.04 -4.82 7.52
C PRO A 183 -12.28 -4.18 6.85
N GLN A 184 -12.13 -3.65 5.64
CA GLN A 184 -13.22 -3.13 4.82
C GLN A 184 -14.13 -4.24 4.26
N ILE A 185 -13.60 -5.46 4.08
CA ILE A 185 -14.42 -6.61 3.71
C ILE A 185 -15.19 -6.98 4.96
N LYS A 186 -16.52 -7.04 4.87
CA LYS A 186 -17.40 -7.37 6.00
C LYS A 186 -18.12 -8.66 5.71
N TRP A 187 -18.62 -9.29 6.77
CA TRP A 187 -19.66 -10.29 6.60
C TRP A 187 -20.93 -9.58 6.15
N THR A 188 -21.38 -9.79 4.91
CA THR A 188 -22.64 -9.27 4.37
C THR A 188 -23.43 -10.37 3.67
N ASP A 189 -24.75 -10.17 3.55
CA ASP A 189 -25.63 -11.03 2.76
C ASP A 189 -25.53 -10.77 1.24
N ASN A 190 -24.79 -9.75 0.82
CA ASN A 190 -24.91 -9.10 -0.48
C ASN A 190 -23.71 -9.37 -1.41
N GLU A 191 -23.27 -10.62 -1.54
CA GLU A 191 -22.18 -11.11 -2.45
C GLU A 191 -20.75 -11.06 -1.89
N PRO A 192 -19.87 -12.00 -2.33
CA PRO A 192 -18.45 -11.98 -1.99
C PRO A 192 -17.73 -10.80 -2.67
N THR A 193 -16.60 -10.38 -2.09
CA THR A 193 -15.83 -9.25 -2.59
C THR A 193 -14.76 -9.72 -3.57
N SER A 194 -14.69 -9.14 -4.78
CA SER A 194 -13.61 -9.47 -5.71
C SER A 194 -12.23 -9.01 -5.19
N ILE A 195 -11.21 -9.84 -5.41
CA ILE A 195 -9.82 -9.46 -5.20
C ILE A 195 -9.45 -8.30 -6.10
N GLU A 196 -9.97 -8.22 -7.33
CA GLU A 196 -9.69 -7.12 -8.26
C GLU A 196 -10.25 -5.79 -7.76
N SER A 197 -11.44 -5.77 -7.19
CA SER A 197 -11.99 -4.53 -6.61
C SER A 197 -11.20 -4.08 -5.39
N THR A 198 -10.75 -5.04 -4.57
CA THR A 198 -9.86 -4.80 -3.44
C THR A 198 -8.49 -4.30 -3.91
N PHE A 199 -7.93 -4.92 -4.95
CA PHE A 199 -6.69 -4.52 -5.61
C PHE A 199 -6.78 -3.09 -6.10
N ASN A 200 -7.86 -2.74 -6.79
CA ASN A 200 -8.10 -1.39 -7.28
C ASN A 200 -8.31 -0.38 -6.15
N HIS A 201 -8.91 -0.76 -5.02
CA HIS A 201 -8.99 0.12 -3.85
C HIS A 201 -7.59 0.52 -3.33
N TYR A 202 -6.66 -0.43 -3.22
CA TYR A 202 -5.29 -0.14 -2.80
C TYR A 202 -4.45 0.48 -3.91
N TYR A 203 -4.69 0.12 -5.17
CA TYR A 203 -4.02 0.70 -6.33
C TYR A 203 -4.42 2.17 -6.56
N VAL A 204 -5.69 2.51 -6.37
CA VAL A 204 -6.22 3.87 -6.55
C VAL A 204 -5.85 4.77 -5.37
N LYS A 205 -5.82 4.27 -4.12
CA LYS A 205 -5.22 5.00 -3.00
C LYS A 205 -3.68 5.14 -3.13
N GLY A 206 -3.09 4.24 -3.92
CA GLY A 206 -1.70 4.25 -4.38
C GLY A 206 -1.41 5.16 -5.59
N ARG A 207 -2.37 5.97 -6.07
CA ARG A 207 -2.17 7.04 -7.06
C ARG A 207 -2.47 8.41 -6.50
#